data_AF-A0A8B2HRL8-F1
#
_entry.id   AF-A0A8B2HRL8-F1
#
_cell.length_a   1.000
_cell.length_b   1.000
_cell.length_c   1.000
_cell.angle_alpha   90.00
_cell.angle_beta   90.00
_cell.angle_gamma   90.00
#
_symmetry.space_group_name_H-M   'P 1'
#
loop_
_entity.id
_entity.type
_entity.pdbx_description
1 polymer ?
#
loop_
_entity_poly.entity_id
_entity_poly.type
_entity_poly.pdbx_seq_one_letter_code
_entity_poly.pdbx_strand_id
1 'polypeptide(L)'
;MKKKLLLSFLLFVLVLQIPNSFSETLELFSNSKVYSENQPLFVYGKGLPNENIIIRLFAPDETIAKFDQITADEDGTFEHVVLTWPKSSTTFPFGTYTVEIISTEQGLSQKLDVKFTSTTELVDVPVERHVNTLVFAPETAAINQPIRVFVQTTSDGLLIGDDPRKLLETTHVHLPSGKVQTLTNAFSTLHQGLYFTDYTPTEEGTYVFHVVAFSQGTISHGSVATTVMTQDIRGISNQILELNSILDETSQELEVLKSEIEGFGTTLESASTNIEKSTTSISSSVTNIEEASSQLNSLFFPIVASIGIIVALQIAILARRR
;
A
#
# COMPACT_ATOMS: atom_id res chain seq x y z
N MET A 1 -64.60 -60.84 10.08
CA MET A 1 -65.01 -59.73 9.19
C MET A 1 -65.09 -58.36 9.89
N LYS A 2 -65.74 -58.23 11.05
CA LYS A 2 -65.95 -56.92 11.72
C LYS A 2 -64.67 -56.10 12.03
N LYS A 3 -63.57 -56.74 12.46
CA LYS A 3 -62.31 -56.03 12.75
C LYS A 3 -61.58 -55.50 11.51
N LYS A 4 -61.68 -56.18 10.36
CA LYS A 4 -61.08 -55.71 9.10
C LYS A 4 -61.86 -54.54 8.49
N LEU A 5 -63.18 -54.54 8.65
CA LEU A 5 -64.03 -53.43 8.23
C LEU A 5 -63.80 -52.17 9.08
N LEU A 6 -63.62 -52.33 10.39
CA LEU A 6 -63.32 -51.23 11.31
C LEU A 6 -61.94 -50.60 11.03
N LEU A 7 -60.94 -51.44 10.73
CA LEU A 7 -59.60 -50.98 10.36
C LEU A 7 -59.60 -50.23 9.02
N SER A 8 -60.39 -50.70 8.05
CA SER A 8 -60.54 -50.03 6.75
C SER A 8 -61.25 -48.68 6.88
N PHE A 9 -62.24 -48.57 7.77
CA PHE A 9 -62.94 -47.31 8.03
C PHE A 9 -62.03 -46.31 8.77
N LEU A 10 -61.24 -46.78 9.75
CA LEU A 10 -60.27 -45.95 10.46
C LEU A 10 -59.16 -45.44 9.52
N LEU A 11 -58.71 -46.27 8.58
CA LEU A 11 -57.72 -45.87 7.57
C LEU A 11 -58.31 -44.85 6.59
N PHE A 12 -59.58 -44.98 6.21
CA PHE A 12 -60.27 -44.03 5.33
C PHE A 12 -60.51 -42.67 6.02
N VAL A 13 -60.83 -42.68 7.31
CA VAL A 13 -60.97 -41.45 8.13
C VAL A 13 -59.62 -40.76 8.34
N LEU A 14 -58.51 -41.51 8.43
CA LEU A 14 -57.16 -40.91 8.47
C LEU A 14 -56.73 -40.25 7.14
N VAL A 15 -57.22 -40.75 6.00
CA VAL A 15 -56.92 -40.16 4.67
C VAL A 15 -57.78 -38.91 4.39
N LEU A 16 -58.96 -38.79 5.03
CA LEU A 16 -59.82 -37.60 4.93
C LEU A 16 -59.40 -36.44 5.86
N GLN A 17 -58.39 -36.65 6.71
CA GLN A 17 -57.86 -35.64 7.64
C GLN A 17 -56.40 -35.28 7.32
N ILE A 18 -56.01 -35.31 6.05
CA ILE A 18 -54.85 -34.52 5.64
C ILE A 18 -55.36 -33.08 5.59
N PRO A 19 -55.03 -32.19 6.55
CA PRO A 19 -55.18 -30.78 6.26
C PRO A 19 -54.42 -30.56 4.97
N ASN A 20 -55.11 -30.07 3.92
CA ASN A 20 -54.40 -29.43 2.83
C ASN A 20 -53.61 -28.31 3.50
N SER A 21 -52.35 -28.58 3.82
CA SER A 21 -51.36 -27.56 4.09
C SER A 21 -51.17 -26.87 2.74
N PHE A 22 -52.12 -26.00 2.40
CA PHE A 22 -51.83 -24.89 1.52
C PHE A 22 -50.67 -24.20 2.21
N SER A 23 -49.46 -24.41 1.69
CA SER A 23 -48.38 -23.48 1.92
C SER A 23 -48.90 -22.17 1.37
N GLU A 24 -49.39 -21.29 2.23
CA GLU A 24 -49.74 -19.93 1.84
C GLU A 24 -48.43 -19.27 1.43
N THR A 25 -48.21 -19.20 0.13
CA THR A 25 -47.00 -18.64 -0.46
C THR A 25 -47.28 -17.21 -0.83
N LEU A 26 -46.55 -16.29 -0.22
CA LEU A 26 -46.46 -14.91 -0.70
C LEU A 26 -45.83 -14.93 -2.10
N GLU A 27 -46.54 -14.41 -3.09
CA GLU A 27 -46.09 -14.31 -4.49
C GLU A 27 -45.95 -12.86 -4.91
N LEU A 28 -44.91 -12.55 -5.71
CA LEU A 28 -44.62 -11.20 -6.21
C LEU A 28 -44.30 -11.24 -7.71
N PHE A 29 -45.02 -10.42 -8.48
CA PHE A 29 -44.79 -10.18 -9.89
C PHE A 29 -44.81 -8.68 -10.19
N SER A 30 -44.25 -8.30 -11.34
CA SER A 30 -44.32 -6.95 -11.88
C SER A 30 -44.83 -6.96 -13.31
N ASN A 31 -45.33 -5.82 -13.79
CA ASN A 31 -45.79 -5.66 -15.17
C ASN A 31 -44.68 -5.70 -16.22
N SER A 32 -43.42 -5.45 -15.83
CA SER A 32 -42.24 -5.56 -16.69
C SER A 32 -40.99 -5.85 -15.85
N LYS A 33 -39.92 -6.31 -16.49
CA LYS A 33 -38.59 -6.41 -15.86
C LYS A 33 -37.71 -5.20 -16.14
N VAL A 34 -37.95 -4.50 -17.24
CA VAL A 34 -37.17 -3.32 -17.67
C VAL A 34 -38.12 -2.16 -17.90
N TYR A 35 -37.71 -0.99 -17.42
CA TYR A 35 -38.50 0.22 -17.46
C TYR A 35 -37.68 1.40 -17.99
N SER A 36 -38.38 2.32 -18.66
CA SER A 36 -37.89 3.65 -19.04
C SER A 36 -38.72 4.75 -18.37
N GLU A 37 -38.32 6.00 -18.59
CA GLU A 37 -39.00 7.17 -18.04
C GLU A 37 -40.51 7.17 -18.35
N ASN A 38 -41.30 7.65 -17.38
CA ASN A 38 -42.78 7.74 -17.39
C ASN A 38 -43.53 6.40 -17.45
N GLN A 39 -42.86 5.26 -17.32
CA GLN A 39 -43.55 3.98 -17.20
C GLN A 39 -43.97 3.70 -15.74
N PRO A 40 -45.15 3.14 -15.50
CA PRO A 40 -45.55 2.73 -14.15
C PRO A 40 -44.93 1.39 -13.78
N LEU A 41 -44.25 1.33 -12.63
CA LEU A 41 -43.92 0.11 -11.92
C LEU A 41 -45.15 -0.35 -11.16
N PHE A 42 -45.81 -1.35 -11.74
CA PHE A 42 -46.97 -2.01 -11.16
C PHE A 42 -46.55 -3.36 -10.61
N VAL A 43 -46.92 -3.64 -9.36
CA VAL A 43 -46.63 -4.90 -8.67
C VAL A 43 -47.95 -5.57 -8.29
N TYR A 44 -47.98 -6.88 -8.41
CA TYR A 44 -49.16 -7.68 -8.11
C TYR A 44 -48.75 -9.07 -7.63
N GLY A 45 -49.66 -9.76 -6.96
CA GLY A 45 -49.37 -11.07 -6.44
C GLY A 45 -50.47 -11.62 -5.55
N LYS A 46 -50.09 -12.57 -4.71
CA LYS A 46 -51.01 -13.25 -3.80
C LYS A 46 -50.39 -13.37 -2.41
N GLY A 47 -51.19 -13.07 -1.40
CA GLY A 47 -50.89 -13.23 0.01
C GLY A 47 -52.10 -13.83 0.74
N LEU A 48 -52.22 -13.54 2.03
CA LEU A 48 -53.38 -13.90 2.85
C LEU A 48 -54.55 -12.93 2.64
N PRO A 49 -55.81 -13.42 2.67
CA PRO A 49 -57.00 -12.58 2.67
C PRO A 49 -56.97 -11.49 3.74
N ASN A 50 -57.20 -10.24 3.35
CA ASN A 50 -57.24 -9.07 4.24
C ASN A 50 -55.96 -8.81 5.05
N GLU A 51 -54.81 -9.36 4.63
CA GLU A 51 -53.54 -9.09 5.31
C GLU A 51 -52.94 -7.75 4.88
N ASN A 52 -52.14 -7.14 5.76
CA ASN A 52 -51.36 -5.97 5.39
C ASN A 52 -50.04 -6.40 4.73
N ILE A 53 -49.73 -5.76 3.60
CA ILE A 53 -48.53 -6.00 2.83
C ILE A 53 -47.73 -4.70 2.79
N ILE A 54 -46.48 -4.77 3.24
CA ILE A 54 -45.52 -3.67 3.12
C ILE A 54 -44.79 -3.80 1.80
N ILE A 55 -44.71 -2.73 1.02
CA ILE A 55 -44.00 -2.67 -0.25
C ILE A 55 -42.84 -1.69 -0.13
N ARG A 56 -41.63 -2.14 -0.44
CA ARG A 56 -40.43 -1.30 -0.46
C ARG A 56 -39.77 -1.37 -1.82
N LEU A 57 -39.40 -0.20 -2.35
CA LEU A 57 -38.53 -0.11 -3.52
C LEU A 57 -37.15 0.34 -3.04
N PHE A 58 -36.15 -0.51 -3.24
CA PHE A 58 -34.76 -0.18 -2.99
C PHE A 58 -34.10 0.34 -4.27
N ALA A 59 -33.41 1.46 -4.17
CA ALA A 59 -32.54 1.99 -5.21
C ALA A 59 -31.26 1.15 -5.38
N PRO A 60 -30.49 1.32 -6.47
CA PRO A 60 -29.30 0.51 -6.70
C PRO A 60 -28.18 0.76 -5.66
N ASP A 61 -28.25 1.85 -4.90
CA ASP A 61 -27.38 2.17 -3.76
C ASP A 61 -27.87 1.57 -2.42
N GLU A 62 -28.86 0.66 -2.48
CA GLU A 62 -29.51 -0.02 -1.35
C GLU A 62 -30.36 0.88 -0.44
N THR A 63 -30.57 2.16 -0.79
CA THR A 63 -31.47 3.06 -0.06
C THR A 63 -32.94 2.80 -0.42
N ILE A 64 -33.87 3.16 0.47
CA ILE A 64 -35.30 3.02 0.19
C ILE A 64 -35.77 4.22 -0.65
N ALA A 65 -36.10 3.95 -1.92
CA ALA A 65 -36.67 4.93 -2.84
C ALA A 65 -38.18 5.15 -2.64
N LYS A 66 -38.92 4.09 -2.30
CA LYS A 66 -40.35 4.13 -1.98
C LYS A 66 -40.72 3.15 -0.88
N PHE A 67 -41.73 3.52 -0.10
CA PHE A 67 -42.32 2.71 0.96
C PHE A 67 -43.83 2.93 0.94
N ASP A 68 -44.59 1.86 0.78
CA ASP A 68 -46.05 1.86 0.83
C ASP A 68 -46.54 0.69 1.69
N GLN A 69 -47.79 0.79 2.15
CA GLN A 69 -48.49 -0.31 2.80
C GLN A 69 -49.90 -0.41 2.23
N ILE A 70 -50.28 -1.62 1.83
CA ILE A 70 -51.61 -1.94 1.29
C ILE A 70 -52.24 -3.08 2.07
N THR A 71 -53.53 -3.31 1.85
CA THR A 71 -54.26 -4.47 2.37
C THR A 71 -54.65 -5.34 1.19
N ALA A 72 -54.38 -6.65 1.27
CA ALA A 72 -54.81 -7.61 0.27
C ALA A 72 -56.33 -7.77 0.29
N ASP A 73 -56.92 -8.10 -0.85
CA ASP A 73 -58.35 -8.29 -1.00
C ASP A 73 -58.84 -9.56 -0.25
N GLU A 74 -60.16 -9.76 -0.23
CA GLU A 74 -60.79 -10.92 0.45
C GLU A 74 -60.36 -12.27 -0.13
N ASP A 75 -59.84 -12.30 -1.35
CA ASP A 75 -59.30 -13.50 -2.00
C ASP A 75 -57.77 -13.65 -1.85
N GLY A 76 -57.14 -12.71 -1.14
CA GLY A 76 -55.70 -12.62 -0.91
C GLY A 76 -54.91 -12.02 -2.06
N THR A 77 -55.55 -11.55 -3.13
CA THR A 77 -54.85 -10.85 -4.21
C THR A 77 -54.53 -9.42 -3.83
N PHE A 78 -53.49 -8.85 -4.45
CA PHE A 78 -53.17 -7.45 -4.31
C PHE A 78 -52.58 -6.90 -5.61
N GLU A 79 -52.82 -5.61 -5.84
CA GLU A 79 -52.22 -4.85 -6.91
C GLU A 79 -51.92 -3.42 -6.46
N HIS A 80 -50.77 -2.88 -6.88
CA HIS A 80 -50.38 -1.53 -6.51
C HIS A 80 -49.41 -0.91 -7.51
N VAL A 81 -49.55 0.39 -7.75
CA VAL A 81 -48.57 1.18 -8.50
C VAL A 81 -47.56 1.77 -7.52
N VAL A 82 -46.35 1.21 -7.49
CA VAL A 82 -45.29 1.62 -6.57
C VAL A 82 -44.71 2.98 -6.94
N LEU A 83 -44.53 3.21 -8.24
CA LEU A 83 -43.88 4.40 -8.77
C LEU A 83 -44.20 4.55 -10.26
N THR A 84 -44.31 5.79 -10.73
CA THR A 84 -44.10 6.10 -12.15
C THR A 84 -42.66 6.59 -12.32
N TRP A 85 -41.86 5.88 -13.13
CA TRP A 85 -40.43 6.14 -13.25
C TRP A 85 -40.17 7.60 -13.64
N PRO A 86 -39.45 8.37 -12.79
CA PRO A 86 -39.16 9.76 -13.09
C PRO A 86 -38.10 9.85 -14.19
N LYS A 87 -37.81 11.08 -14.62
CA LYS A 87 -36.61 11.36 -15.40
C LYS A 87 -35.36 10.98 -14.59
N SER A 88 -34.37 10.34 -15.23
CA SER A 88 -33.15 9.94 -14.54
C SER A 88 -32.45 11.16 -13.91
N SER A 89 -32.00 11.00 -12.67
CA SER A 89 -31.35 12.06 -11.88
C SER A 89 -30.37 11.44 -10.87
N THR A 90 -29.73 12.27 -10.04
CA THR A 90 -28.88 11.78 -8.95
C THR A 90 -29.67 11.09 -7.83
N THR A 91 -30.98 11.34 -7.71
CA THR A 91 -31.86 10.68 -6.72
C THR A 91 -32.60 9.48 -7.28
N PHE A 92 -32.77 9.41 -8.61
CA PHE A 92 -33.30 8.27 -9.33
C PHE A 92 -32.39 7.96 -10.53
N PRO A 93 -31.21 7.36 -10.30
CA PRO A 93 -30.29 7.00 -11.36
C PRO A 93 -30.74 5.72 -12.09
N PHE A 94 -30.28 5.53 -13.32
CA PHE A 94 -30.40 4.23 -13.98
C PHE A 94 -29.68 3.13 -13.20
N GLY A 95 -30.23 1.92 -13.22
CA GLY A 95 -29.67 0.78 -12.51
C GLY A 95 -30.72 -0.27 -12.13
N THR A 96 -30.30 -1.25 -11.34
CA THR A 96 -31.16 -2.32 -10.84
C THR A 96 -31.77 -1.94 -9.50
N TYR A 97 -33.09 -1.84 -9.47
CA TYR A 97 -33.88 -1.59 -8.28
C TYR A 97 -34.47 -2.91 -7.77
N THR A 98 -34.65 -3.03 -6.46
CA THR A 98 -35.30 -4.20 -5.86
C THR A 98 -36.64 -3.83 -5.27
N VAL A 99 -37.70 -4.47 -5.76
CA VAL A 99 -38.99 -4.48 -5.09
C VAL A 99 -38.95 -5.57 -4.03
N GLU A 100 -39.30 -5.22 -2.80
CA GLU A 100 -39.53 -6.18 -1.72
C GLU A 100 -40.96 -6.03 -1.21
N ILE A 101 -41.66 -7.15 -1.07
CA ILE A 101 -42.93 -7.21 -0.35
C ILE A 101 -42.77 -8.03 0.92
N ILE A 102 -43.42 -7.59 1.99
CA ILE A 102 -43.40 -8.28 3.29
C ILE A 102 -44.83 -8.46 3.77
N SER A 103 -45.20 -9.71 4.05
CA SER A 103 -46.44 -10.03 4.76
C SER A 103 -46.24 -9.78 6.25
N THR A 104 -47.09 -8.95 6.85
CA THR A 104 -47.02 -8.64 8.29
C THR A 104 -47.52 -9.79 9.17
N GLU A 105 -48.41 -10.62 8.64
CA GLU A 105 -49.05 -11.72 9.38
C GLU A 105 -48.19 -13.00 9.33
N GLN A 106 -47.55 -13.27 8.19
CA GLN A 106 -46.75 -14.49 7.97
C GLN A 106 -45.26 -14.28 8.26
N GLY A 107 -44.79 -13.03 8.26
CA GLY A 107 -43.37 -12.70 8.36
C GLY A 107 -42.53 -13.13 7.15
N LEU A 108 -43.18 -13.46 6.03
CA LEU A 108 -42.54 -13.81 4.77
C LEU A 108 -42.16 -12.55 3.98
N SER A 109 -41.05 -12.62 3.26
CA SER A 109 -40.60 -11.57 2.33
C SER A 109 -40.32 -12.17 0.96
N GLN A 110 -40.71 -11.47 -0.10
CA GLN A 110 -40.36 -11.78 -1.49
C GLN A 110 -39.70 -10.58 -2.14
N LYS A 111 -38.69 -10.84 -2.98
CA LYS A 111 -37.94 -9.81 -3.70
C LYS A 111 -37.96 -10.06 -5.20
N LEU A 112 -38.01 -8.97 -5.96
CA LEU A 112 -37.94 -8.96 -7.41
C LEU A 112 -37.07 -7.80 -7.89
N ASP A 113 -36.11 -8.10 -8.74
CA ASP A 113 -35.26 -7.09 -9.36
C ASP A 113 -35.86 -6.58 -10.67
N VAL A 114 -35.85 -5.26 -10.82
CA VAL A 114 -36.29 -4.54 -12.01
C VAL A 114 -35.22 -3.55 -12.45
N LYS A 115 -35.10 -3.30 -13.75
CA LYS A 115 -34.08 -2.41 -14.30
C LYS A 115 -34.68 -1.10 -14.80
N PHE A 116 -34.13 0.02 -14.35
CA PHE A 116 -34.45 1.34 -14.90
C PHE A 116 -33.34 1.78 -15.86
N THR A 117 -33.71 2.10 -17.09
CA THR A 117 -32.79 2.34 -18.20
C THR A 117 -33.30 3.47 -19.11
N SER A 118 -32.44 3.96 -20.00
CA SER A 118 -32.81 5.02 -20.95
C SER A 118 -33.77 4.55 -22.05
N THR A 119 -33.84 3.25 -22.34
CA THR A 119 -34.72 2.66 -23.37
C THR A 119 -35.24 1.30 -22.93
N THR A 120 -36.46 0.93 -23.32
CA THR A 120 -37.01 -0.42 -23.07
C THR A 120 -36.70 -1.42 -24.18
N GLU A 121 -35.64 -1.19 -24.98
CA GLU A 121 -35.25 -2.12 -26.04
C GLU A 121 -34.69 -3.40 -25.41
N LEU A 122 -35.55 -4.42 -25.33
CA LEU A 122 -35.19 -5.74 -24.83
C LEU A 122 -34.41 -6.50 -25.92
N VAL A 123 -33.12 -6.74 -25.66
CA VAL A 123 -32.54 -8.05 -25.94
C VAL A 123 -33.06 -8.97 -24.84
N ASP A 124 -33.45 -10.20 -25.19
CA ASP A 124 -34.06 -11.25 -24.34
C ASP A 124 -33.14 -11.77 -23.21
N VAL A 125 -32.53 -10.85 -22.45
CA VAL A 125 -31.53 -11.11 -21.42
C VAL A 125 -32.19 -10.94 -20.06
N PRO A 126 -32.01 -11.87 -19.12
CA PRO A 126 -32.46 -11.69 -17.75
C PRO A 126 -31.88 -10.41 -17.13
N VAL A 127 -32.66 -9.73 -16.29
CA VAL A 127 -32.16 -8.61 -15.50
C VAL A 127 -31.14 -9.15 -14.52
N GLU A 128 -29.88 -8.79 -14.75
CA GLU A 128 -28.76 -9.15 -13.90
C GLU A 128 -28.22 -7.90 -13.20
N ARG A 129 -28.08 -7.99 -11.87
CA ARG A 129 -27.40 -6.99 -11.05
C ARG A 129 -25.90 -7.18 -11.23
N HIS A 130 -25.19 -6.13 -11.63
CA HIS A 130 -23.74 -6.20 -11.77
C HIS A 130 -23.05 -5.53 -10.58
N VAL A 131 -22.53 -6.35 -9.65
CA VAL A 131 -21.69 -5.88 -8.55
C VAL A 131 -20.24 -5.90 -8.99
N ASN A 132 -19.53 -4.79 -8.79
CA ASN A 132 -18.11 -4.65 -9.07
C ASN A 132 -17.32 -4.36 -7.79
N THR A 133 -16.16 -5.01 -7.64
CA THR A 133 -15.26 -4.86 -6.50
C THR A 133 -13.89 -4.43 -7.01
N LEU A 134 -13.46 -3.22 -6.63
CA LEU A 134 -12.13 -2.71 -6.94
C LEU A 134 -11.29 -2.72 -5.67
N VAL A 135 -10.04 -3.16 -5.78
CA VAL A 135 -9.10 -3.24 -4.66
C VAL A 135 -7.86 -2.44 -5.00
N PHE A 136 -7.42 -1.60 -4.07
CA PHE A 136 -6.24 -0.76 -4.21
C PHE A 136 -5.29 -1.02 -3.05
N ALA A 137 -4.03 -1.24 -3.36
CA ALA A 137 -2.95 -1.34 -2.39
C ALA A 137 -1.67 -0.75 -2.99
N PRO A 138 -0.68 -0.36 -2.18
CA PRO A 138 0.64 -0.04 -2.69
C PRO A 138 1.22 -1.21 -3.49
N GLU A 139 1.87 -0.93 -4.61
CA GLU A 139 2.53 -1.97 -5.43
C GLU A 139 3.72 -2.60 -4.69
N THR A 140 4.43 -1.79 -3.90
CA THR A 140 5.58 -2.21 -3.10
C THR A 140 5.44 -1.76 -1.65
N ALA A 141 5.97 -2.56 -0.72
CA ALA A 141 5.98 -2.26 0.71
C ALA A 141 7.22 -2.82 1.42
N ALA A 142 7.43 -2.41 2.67
CA ALA A 142 8.45 -2.97 3.54
C ALA A 142 7.87 -3.98 4.53
N ILE A 143 8.67 -4.99 4.88
CA ILE A 143 8.39 -5.89 5.99
C ILE A 143 8.19 -5.09 7.29
N ASN A 144 7.24 -5.52 8.12
CA ASN A 144 6.87 -4.89 9.39
C ASN A 144 6.37 -3.44 9.31
N GLN A 145 6.06 -2.93 8.12
CA GLN A 145 5.39 -1.64 7.96
C GLN A 145 3.93 -1.83 7.55
N PRO A 146 2.97 -1.16 8.22
CA PRO A 146 1.57 -1.28 7.86
C PRO A 146 1.33 -0.72 6.46
N ILE A 147 0.60 -1.47 5.64
CA ILE A 147 0.05 -1.04 4.37
C ILE A 147 -1.46 -0.93 4.46
N ARG A 148 -2.01 0.09 3.83
CA ARG A 148 -3.46 0.27 3.74
C ARG A 148 -3.98 -0.30 2.44
N VAL A 149 -4.96 -1.20 2.54
CA VAL A 149 -5.69 -1.75 1.40
C VAL A 149 -7.07 -1.12 1.37
N PHE A 150 -7.45 -0.53 0.24
CA PHE A 150 -8.78 0.03 0.02
C PHE A 150 -9.62 -0.89 -0.84
N VAL A 151 -10.92 -0.91 -0.56
CA VAL A 151 -11.92 -1.68 -1.32
C VAL A 151 -13.06 -0.76 -1.67
N GLN A 152 -13.41 -0.72 -2.96
CA GLN A 152 -14.60 -0.04 -3.44
C GLN A 152 -15.59 -1.05 -3.99
N THR A 153 -16.85 -0.98 -3.57
CA THR A 153 -17.94 -1.82 -4.08
C THR A 153 -19.00 -0.98 -4.76
N THR A 154 -19.36 -1.36 -5.97
CA THR A 154 -20.44 -0.69 -6.73
C THR A 154 -21.44 -1.68 -7.29
N SER A 155 -22.69 -1.24 -7.47
CA SER A 155 -23.72 -1.92 -8.28
C SER A 155 -24.20 -0.96 -9.34
N ASP A 156 -24.13 -1.36 -10.61
CA ASP A 156 -24.52 -0.53 -11.76
C ASP A 156 -23.88 0.88 -11.74
N GLY A 157 -22.68 1.00 -11.16
CA GLY A 157 -21.93 2.25 -11.03
C GLY A 157 -22.21 3.08 -9.77
N LEU A 158 -23.17 2.71 -8.94
CA LEU A 158 -23.44 3.35 -7.64
C LEU A 158 -22.69 2.64 -6.51
N LEU A 159 -22.23 3.40 -5.51
CA LEU A 159 -21.60 2.83 -4.31
C LEU A 159 -22.63 2.03 -3.51
N ILE A 160 -22.28 0.80 -3.12
CA ILE A 160 -23.19 -0.10 -2.39
C ILE A 160 -22.56 -0.62 -1.11
N GLY A 161 -23.42 -1.10 -0.21
CA GLY A 161 -23.05 -1.78 1.00
C GLY A 161 -22.77 -0.82 2.15
N ASP A 162 -23.12 -1.28 3.35
CA ASP A 162 -23.08 -0.47 4.57
C ASP A 162 -22.15 -1.10 5.62
N ASP A 163 -22.42 -2.36 6.02
CA ASP A 163 -21.59 -3.12 6.97
C ASP A 163 -20.54 -4.00 6.25
N PRO A 164 -19.24 -3.65 6.28
CA PRO A 164 -18.19 -4.42 5.63
C PRO A 164 -18.03 -5.83 6.21
N ARG A 165 -18.49 -6.08 7.44
CA ARG A 165 -18.39 -7.40 8.08
C ARG A 165 -19.26 -8.45 7.40
N LYS A 166 -20.37 -8.01 6.79
CA LYS A 166 -21.26 -8.87 6.01
C LYS A 166 -20.89 -8.84 4.53
N LEU A 167 -20.62 -7.64 4.00
CA LEU A 167 -20.34 -7.44 2.59
C LEU A 167 -19.04 -8.16 2.17
N LEU A 168 -17.97 -8.05 2.97
CA LEU A 168 -16.62 -8.50 2.64
C LEU A 168 -16.18 -9.73 3.45
N GLU A 169 -17.14 -10.48 4.00
CA GLU A 169 -16.92 -11.53 5.00
C GLU A 169 -15.87 -12.57 4.60
N THR A 170 -15.81 -12.94 3.32
CA THR A 170 -14.96 -14.02 2.78
C THR A 170 -13.62 -13.55 2.20
N THR A 171 -13.27 -12.29 2.46
CA THR A 171 -12.01 -11.68 2.01
C THR A 171 -10.80 -12.31 2.73
N HIS A 172 -9.72 -12.53 2.00
CA HIS A 172 -8.49 -13.12 2.51
C HIS A 172 -7.25 -12.60 1.77
N VAL A 173 -6.08 -12.87 2.33
CA VAL A 173 -4.78 -12.58 1.72
C VAL A 173 -3.98 -13.86 1.55
N HIS A 174 -3.42 -14.06 0.36
CA HIS A 174 -2.42 -15.09 0.10
C HIS A 174 -1.05 -14.55 0.48
N LEU A 175 -0.38 -15.27 1.38
CA LEU A 175 0.95 -14.94 1.85
C LEU A 175 2.02 -15.52 0.89
N PRO A 176 3.21 -14.92 0.82
CA PRO A 176 4.35 -15.44 0.05
C PRO A 176 4.69 -16.91 0.35
N SER A 177 4.51 -17.34 1.60
CA SER A 177 4.69 -18.73 2.05
C SER A 177 3.66 -19.73 1.49
N GLY A 178 2.66 -19.26 0.74
CA GLY A 178 1.55 -20.06 0.23
C GLY A 178 0.41 -20.27 1.24
N LYS A 179 0.52 -19.69 2.43
CA LYS A 179 -0.56 -19.68 3.44
C LYS A 179 -1.66 -18.71 3.04
N VAL A 180 -2.87 -18.95 3.54
CA VAL A 180 -4.01 -18.03 3.39
C VAL A 180 -4.40 -17.51 4.76
N GLN A 181 -4.55 -16.19 4.87
CA GLN A 181 -5.02 -15.53 6.07
C GLN A 181 -6.33 -14.81 5.78
N THR A 182 -7.36 -15.13 6.56
CA THR A 182 -8.67 -14.50 6.46
C THR A 182 -8.64 -13.07 7.02
N LEU A 183 -9.33 -12.16 6.33
CA LEU A 183 -9.48 -10.75 6.70
C LEU A 183 -10.92 -10.40 7.14
N THR A 184 -11.70 -11.41 7.54
CA THR A 184 -13.05 -11.22 8.09
C THR A 184 -13.00 -10.24 9.26
N ASN A 185 -13.91 -9.26 9.24
CA ASN A 185 -14.01 -8.19 10.24
C ASN A 185 -12.77 -7.26 10.34
N ALA A 186 -11.81 -7.34 9.43
CA ALA A 186 -10.64 -6.46 9.42
C ALA A 186 -10.90 -5.09 8.75
N PHE A 187 -12.01 -4.98 8.03
CA PHE A 187 -12.36 -3.77 7.27
C PHE A 187 -13.13 -2.75 8.10
N SER A 188 -12.72 -1.49 7.95
CA SER A 188 -13.42 -0.31 8.45
C SER A 188 -14.07 0.45 7.32
N THR A 189 -15.22 1.08 7.58
CA THR A 189 -15.93 1.93 6.62
C THR A 189 -15.31 3.32 6.58
N LEU A 190 -14.86 3.76 5.40
CA LEU A 190 -14.45 5.14 5.15
C LEU A 190 -15.64 5.96 4.65
N HIS A 191 -16.39 5.39 3.71
CA HIS A 191 -17.64 5.91 3.15
C HIS A 191 -18.49 4.72 2.71
N GLN A 192 -19.80 4.90 2.49
CA GLN A 192 -20.62 3.86 1.86
C GLN A 192 -19.97 3.40 0.54
N GLY A 193 -19.82 2.09 0.36
CA GLY A 193 -19.11 1.47 -0.76
C GLY A 193 -17.61 1.71 -0.82
N LEU A 194 -16.98 2.26 0.22
CA LEU A 194 -15.53 2.45 0.31
C LEU A 194 -14.99 2.05 1.70
N TYR A 195 -14.18 1.01 1.73
CA TYR A 195 -13.66 0.38 2.95
C TYR A 195 -12.13 0.34 2.94
N PHE A 196 -11.53 0.17 4.11
CA PHE A 196 -10.09 -0.04 4.20
C PHE A 196 -9.71 -1.00 5.34
N THR A 197 -8.54 -1.62 5.21
CA THR A 197 -7.89 -2.36 6.29
C THR A 197 -6.40 -2.05 6.29
N ASP A 198 -5.79 -2.01 7.48
CA ASP A 198 -4.35 -1.86 7.64
C ASP A 198 -3.75 -3.24 7.89
N TYR A 199 -2.85 -3.67 7.00
CA TYR A 199 -2.19 -4.98 7.03
C TYR A 199 -0.70 -4.80 7.25
N THR A 200 -0.11 -5.54 8.20
CA THR A 200 1.33 -5.51 8.45
C THR A 200 1.97 -6.80 7.97
N PRO A 201 2.70 -6.80 6.85
CA PRO A 201 3.37 -7.99 6.34
C PRO A 201 4.56 -8.37 7.21
N THR A 202 4.77 -9.67 7.42
CA THR A 202 5.80 -10.22 8.32
C THR A 202 6.84 -11.10 7.62
N GLU A 203 6.67 -11.31 6.31
CA GLU A 203 7.60 -12.01 5.43
C GLU A 203 7.75 -11.26 4.10
N GLU A 204 8.90 -11.43 3.44
CA GLU A 204 9.18 -10.87 2.11
C GLU A 204 8.47 -11.67 1.02
N GLY A 205 8.17 -11.00 -0.10
CA GLY A 205 7.54 -11.60 -1.28
C GLY A 205 6.18 -10.98 -1.61
N THR A 206 5.45 -11.61 -2.52
CA THR A 206 4.18 -11.08 -3.03
C THR A 206 3.00 -11.52 -2.17
N TYR A 207 2.26 -10.56 -1.65
CA TYR A 207 0.96 -10.76 -1.00
C TYR A 207 -0.13 -10.49 -2.02
N VAL A 208 -1.13 -11.37 -2.10
CA VAL A 208 -2.30 -11.15 -2.97
C VAL A 208 -3.53 -10.99 -2.10
N PHE A 209 -4.07 -9.78 -2.05
CA PHE A 209 -5.33 -9.48 -1.38
C PHE A 209 -6.47 -9.90 -2.31
N HIS A 210 -7.22 -10.93 -1.93
CA HIS A 210 -8.40 -11.39 -2.66
C HIS A 210 -9.65 -10.98 -1.88
N VAL A 211 -10.32 -9.97 -2.41
CA VAL A 211 -11.53 -9.39 -1.82
C VAL A 211 -12.75 -9.97 -2.52
N VAL A 212 -13.72 -10.36 -1.72
CA VAL A 212 -14.97 -10.95 -2.18
C VAL A 212 -16.13 -10.17 -1.57
N ALA A 213 -16.91 -9.51 -2.42
CA ALA A 213 -18.10 -8.77 -2.02
C ALA A 213 -19.37 -9.57 -2.34
N PHE A 214 -20.29 -9.64 -1.38
CA PHE A 214 -21.61 -10.23 -1.57
C PHE A 214 -22.71 -9.21 -1.27
N SER A 215 -23.48 -8.82 -2.28
CA SER A 215 -24.66 -7.96 -2.11
C SER A 215 -25.85 -8.49 -2.90
N GLN A 216 -27.01 -8.56 -2.23
CA GLN A 216 -28.31 -8.95 -2.80
C GLN A 216 -28.23 -10.19 -3.71
N GLY A 217 -27.55 -11.26 -3.26
CA GLY A 217 -27.44 -12.52 -4.00
C GLY A 217 -26.35 -12.54 -5.09
N THR A 218 -25.66 -11.43 -5.34
CA THR A 218 -24.59 -11.31 -6.33
C THR A 218 -23.21 -11.31 -5.65
N ILE A 219 -22.27 -12.04 -6.22
CA ILE A 219 -20.87 -12.09 -5.77
C ILE A 219 -20.01 -11.31 -6.76
N SER A 220 -19.04 -10.57 -6.22
CA SER A 220 -18.02 -9.87 -6.99
C SER A 220 -16.65 -10.10 -6.38
N HIS A 221 -15.63 -10.22 -7.23
CA HIS A 221 -14.27 -10.47 -6.81
C HIS A 221 -13.38 -9.31 -7.24
N GLY A 222 -12.46 -8.92 -6.37
CA GLY A 222 -11.39 -7.99 -6.69
C GLY A 222 -10.06 -8.51 -6.14
N SER A 223 -8.96 -8.24 -6.82
CA SER A 223 -7.64 -8.66 -6.33
C SER A 223 -6.57 -7.63 -6.64
N VAL A 224 -5.64 -7.48 -5.71
CA VAL A 224 -4.43 -6.65 -5.88
C VAL A 224 -3.24 -7.37 -5.26
N ALA A 225 -2.08 -7.20 -5.88
CA ALA A 225 -0.83 -7.74 -5.37
C ALA A 225 0.06 -6.63 -4.84
N THR A 226 0.71 -6.88 -3.70
CA THR A 226 1.73 -6.01 -3.13
C THR A 226 3.00 -6.82 -2.94
N THR A 227 4.12 -6.33 -3.48
CA THR A 227 5.43 -6.95 -3.29
C THR A 227 6.10 -6.35 -2.06
N VAL A 228 6.35 -7.18 -1.05
CA VAL A 228 7.00 -6.79 0.20
C VAL A 228 8.49 -7.10 0.13
N MET A 229 9.30 -6.09 0.43
CA MET A 229 10.76 -6.14 0.41
C MET A 229 11.30 -5.88 1.82
N THR A 230 12.59 -6.11 2.04
CA THR A 230 13.26 -5.79 3.31
C THR A 230 13.14 -4.31 3.67
N GLN A 231 13.14 -3.42 2.67
CA GLN A 231 13.01 -1.98 2.83
C GLN A 231 12.13 -1.39 1.72
N ASP A 232 11.45 -0.30 2.04
CA ASP A 232 10.70 0.49 1.07
C ASP A 232 11.60 1.56 0.42
N ILE A 233 11.05 2.24 -0.60
CA ILE A 233 11.72 3.33 -1.31
C ILE A 233 12.14 4.46 -0.34
N ARG A 234 11.38 4.68 0.75
CA ARG A 234 11.71 5.69 1.75
C ARG A 234 12.96 5.31 2.53
N GLY A 235 13.07 4.05 2.96
CA GLY A 235 14.27 3.51 3.61
C GLY A 235 15.51 3.67 2.73
N ILE A 236 15.41 3.26 1.46
CA ILE A 236 16.50 3.40 0.48
C ILE A 236 16.87 4.87 0.27
N SER A 237 15.87 5.76 0.13
CA SER A 237 16.11 7.19 -0.03
C SER A 237 16.86 7.80 1.16
N ASN A 238 16.53 7.40 2.38
CA ASN A 238 17.22 7.88 3.58
C ASN A 238 18.68 7.41 3.60
N GLN A 239 18.94 6.16 3.23
CA GLN A 239 20.30 5.62 3.13
C GLN A 239 21.13 6.37 2.06
N ILE A 240 20.51 6.75 0.93
CA ILE A 240 21.19 7.55 -0.10
C ILE A 240 21.53 8.96 0.42
N LEU A 241 20.63 9.59 1.18
CA LEU A 241 20.90 10.91 1.77
C LEU A 241 22.05 10.85 2.78
N GLU A 242 22.09 9.82 3.62
CA GLU A 242 23.18 9.59 4.56
C GLU A 242 24.51 9.33 3.83
N LEU A 243 24.50 8.51 2.78
CA LEU A 243 25.69 8.26 1.96
C LEU A 243 26.21 9.54 1.30
N ASN A 244 25.32 10.40 0.78
CA ASN A 244 25.70 11.68 0.20
C ASN A 244 26.34 12.62 1.25
N SER A 245 25.85 12.60 2.49
CA SER A 245 26.45 13.36 3.59
C SER A 245 27.87 12.89 3.89
N ILE A 246 28.07 11.57 4.00
CA ILE A 246 29.38 10.96 4.25
C ILE A 246 30.36 11.26 3.11
N LEU A 247 29.88 11.25 1.85
CA LEU A 247 30.70 11.60 0.69
C LEU A 247 31.10 13.07 0.69
N ASP A 248 30.21 13.97 1.09
CA ASP A 248 30.52 15.41 1.21
C ASP A 248 31.57 15.65 2.31
N GLU A 249 31.39 15.04 3.49
CA GLU A 249 32.37 15.08 4.58
C GLU A 249 33.73 14.54 4.12
N THR A 250 33.75 13.39 3.44
CA THR A 250 34.98 12.80 2.91
C THR A 250 35.65 13.72 1.89
N SER A 251 34.87 14.41 1.05
CA SER A 251 35.40 15.38 0.09
C SER A 251 36.01 16.60 0.77
N GLN A 252 35.41 17.08 1.86
CA GLN A 252 35.96 18.19 2.65
C GLN A 252 37.28 17.79 3.34
N GLU A 253 37.32 16.60 3.95
CA GLU A 253 38.53 16.05 4.57
C GLU A 253 39.67 15.87 3.55
N LEU A 254 39.37 15.48 2.30
CA LEU A 254 40.36 15.40 1.24
C LEU A 254 40.94 16.76 0.83
N GLU A 255 40.14 17.83 0.82
CA GLU A 255 40.65 19.18 0.54
C GLU A 255 41.52 19.70 1.69
N VAL A 256 41.18 19.39 2.94
CA VAL A 256 42.03 19.65 4.11
C VAL A 256 43.37 18.91 3.98
N LEU A 257 43.33 17.60 3.72
CA LEU A 257 44.54 16.79 3.55
C LEU A 257 45.43 17.32 2.42
N LYS A 258 44.84 17.73 1.30
CA LYS A 258 45.56 18.35 0.19
C LYS A 258 46.25 19.65 0.62
N SER A 259 45.55 20.52 1.35
CA SER A 259 46.12 21.76 1.88
C SER A 259 47.28 21.49 2.85
N GLU A 260 47.16 20.49 3.72
CA GLU A 260 48.25 20.07 4.61
C GLU A 260 49.47 19.56 3.84
N ILE A 261 49.25 18.75 2.78
CA ILE A 261 50.34 18.26 1.91
C ILE A 261 51.06 19.40 1.20
N GLU A 262 50.32 20.38 0.68
CA GLU A 262 50.90 21.60 0.10
C GLU A 262 51.72 22.35 1.16
N GLY A 263 51.20 22.49 2.37
CA GLY A 263 51.90 23.06 3.52
C GLY A 263 53.21 22.33 3.86
N PHE A 264 53.20 20.98 3.87
CA PHE A 264 54.41 20.19 4.02
C PHE A 264 55.41 20.42 2.89
N GLY A 265 54.94 20.53 1.65
CA GLY A 265 55.78 20.87 0.49
C GLY A 265 56.51 22.20 0.68
N THR A 266 55.81 23.25 1.11
CA THR A 266 56.45 24.56 1.38
C THR A 266 57.46 24.51 2.53
N THR A 267 57.19 23.69 3.55
CA THR A 267 58.10 23.48 4.70
C THR A 267 59.37 22.78 4.24
N LEU A 268 59.24 21.75 3.41
CA LEU A 268 60.37 20.99 2.85
C LEU A 268 61.23 21.87 1.95
N GLU A 269 60.62 22.69 1.09
CA GLU A 269 61.32 23.63 0.22
C GLU A 269 62.13 24.67 1.03
N SER A 270 61.53 25.20 2.09
CA SER A 270 62.18 26.14 3.00
C SER A 270 63.37 25.50 3.71
N ALA A 271 63.22 24.26 4.19
CA ALA A 271 64.29 23.51 4.82
C ALA A 271 65.44 23.23 3.83
N SER A 272 65.11 22.82 2.60
CA SER A 272 66.08 22.59 1.52
C SER A 272 66.90 23.84 1.21
N THR A 273 66.23 24.99 1.03
CA THR A 273 66.90 26.29 0.79
C THR A 273 67.82 26.69 1.94
N ASN A 274 67.43 26.44 3.18
CA ASN A 274 68.26 26.74 4.34
C ASN A 274 69.50 25.84 4.41
N ILE A 275 69.35 24.54 4.11
CA ILE A 275 70.48 23.60 4.03
C ILE A 275 71.45 24.05 2.93
N GLU A 276 70.96 24.40 1.74
CA GLU A 276 71.80 24.89 0.64
C GLU A 276 72.63 26.12 1.04
N LYS A 277 72.01 27.10 1.71
CA LYS A 277 72.71 28.28 2.24
C LYS A 277 73.76 27.89 3.26
N SER A 278 73.43 27.02 4.22
CA SER A 278 74.38 26.53 5.22
C SER A 278 75.56 25.80 4.59
N THR A 279 75.32 24.93 3.60
CA THR A 279 76.35 24.22 2.86
C THR A 279 77.27 25.19 2.12
N THR A 280 76.70 26.22 1.47
CA THR A 280 77.48 27.26 0.78
C THR A 280 78.35 28.06 1.76
N SER A 281 77.80 28.45 2.92
CA SER A 281 78.56 29.14 3.98
C SER A 281 79.68 28.27 4.53
N ILE A 282 79.41 26.98 4.83
CA ILE A 282 80.42 26.03 5.29
C ILE A 282 81.53 25.88 4.24
N SER A 283 81.19 25.72 2.97
CA SER A 283 82.18 25.63 1.88
C SER A 283 83.09 26.85 1.86
N SER A 284 82.52 28.06 1.98
CA SER A 284 83.29 29.31 2.03
C SER A 284 84.21 29.37 3.26
N SER A 285 83.71 28.95 4.42
CA SER A 285 84.53 28.86 5.64
C SER A 285 85.68 27.88 5.49
N VAL A 286 85.46 26.73 4.84
CA VAL A 286 86.51 25.74 4.55
C VAL A 286 87.59 26.35 3.66
N THR A 287 87.22 27.04 2.57
CA THR A 287 88.19 27.74 1.71
C THR A 287 88.99 28.77 2.49
N ASN A 288 88.34 29.58 3.33
CA ASN A 288 89.05 30.55 4.17
C ASN A 288 90.03 29.88 5.15
N ILE A 289 89.66 28.71 5.71
CA ILE A 289 90.54 27.93 6.59
C ILE A 289 91.73 27.36 5.80
N GLU A 290 91.50 26.86 4.59
CA GLU A 290 92.57 26.36 3.71
C GLU A 290 93.58 27.48 3.37
N GLU A 291 93.08 28.67 3.03
CA GLU A 291 93.92 29.85 2.78
C GLU A 291 94.71 30.27 4.02
N ALA A 292 94.04 30.38 5.17
CA ALA A 292 94.69 30.72 6.45
C ALA A 292 95.75 29.68 6.85
N SER A 293 95.47 28.39 6.64
CA SER A 293 96.41 27.30 6.87
C SER A 293 97.63 27.40 5.97
N SER A 294 97.44 27.72 4.68
CA SER A 294 98.53 27.96 3.72
C SER A 294 99.40 29.14 4.13
N GLN A 295 98.79 30.27 4.53
CA GLN A 295 99.51 31.45 5.03
C GLN A 295 100.31 31.13 6.30
N LEU A 296 99.71 30.42 7.26
CA LEU A 296 100.41 29.96 8.46
C LEU A 296 101.64 29.13 8.11
N ASN A 297 101.51 28.17 7.20
CA ASN A 297 102.64 27.37 6.73
C ASN A 297 103.73 28.24 6.08
N SER A 298 103.35 29.21 5.24
CA SER A 298 104.28 30.15 4.62
C SER A 298 105.05 31.00 5.63
N LEU A 299 104.48 31.31 6.78
CA LEU A 299 105.16 32.02 7.87
C LEU A 299 105.98 31.09 8.76
N PHE A 300 105.48 29.88 9.01
CA PHE A 300 106.09 28.91 9.91
C PHE A 300 107.40 28.37 9.34
N PHE A 301 107.47 28.06 8.04
CA PHE A 301 108.67 27.48 7.42
C PHE A 301 109.92 28.40 7.54
N PRO A 302 109.87 29.71 7.20
CA PRO A 302 111.00 30.61 7.41
C PRO A 302 111.42 30.75 8.87
N ILE A 303 110.47 30.75 9.82
CA ILE A 303 110.77 30.84 11.26
C ILE A 303 111.52 29.60 11.72
N VAL A 304 111.04 28.40 11.38
CA VAL A 304 111.69 27.13 11.72
C VAL A 304 113.09 27.07 11.10
N ALA A 305 113.23 27.46 9.81
CA ALA A 305 114.53 27.53 9.15
C ALA A 305 115.49 28.49 9.86
N SER A 306 115.00 29.68 10.27
CA SER A 306 115.80 30.67 11.01
C SER A 306 116.25 30.15 12.38
N ILE A 307 115.36 29.50 13.13
CA ILE A 307 115.71 28.82 14.40
C ILE A 307 116.78 27.76 14.15
N GLY A 308 116.64 26.94 13.11
CA GLY A 308 117.62 25.93 12.72
C GLY A 308 119.00 26.53 12.43
N ILE A 309 119.06 27.64 11.69
CA ILE A 309 120.31 28.38 11.42
C ILE A 309 120.93 28.90 12.72
N ILE A 310 120.13 29.52 13.59
CA ILE A 310 120.60 30.04 14.88
C ILE A 310 121.22 28.92 15.72
N VAL A 311 120.52 27.78 15.84
CA VAL A 311 121.02 26.61 16.58
C VAL A 311 122.31 26.07 15.97
N ALA A 312 122.39 25.94 14.64
CA ALA A 312 123.61 25.51 13.96
C ALA A 312 124.79 26.48 14.23
N LEU A 313 124.53 27.79 14.21
CA LEU A 313 125.53 28.81 14.54
C LEU A 313 125.99 28.69 16.00
N GLN A 314 125.07 28.51 16.94
CA GLN A 314 125.38 28.32 18.36
C GLN A 314 126.27 27.09 18.58
N ILE A 315 125.98 25.97 17.91
CA ILE A 315 126.82 24.75 17.95
C ILE A 315 128.22 25.03 17.39
N ALA A 316 128.32 25.71 16.24
CA ALA A 316 129.61 26.04 15.62
C ALA A 316 130.47 26.96 16.51
N ILE A 317 129.86 27.97 17.15
CA ILE A 317 130.54 28.87 18.10
C ILE A 317 131.03 28.12 19.33
N LEU A 318 130.21 27.23 19.90
CA LEU A 318 130.59 26.40 21.04
C LEU A 318 131.73 25.43 20.69
N ALA A 319 131.70 24.84 19.50
CA ALA A 319 132.76 23.96 19.00
C ALA A 319 134.09 24.70 18.78
N ARG A 320 134.06 25.97 18.35
CA ARG A 320 135.26 26.82 18.12
C ARG A 320 135.91 27.35 19.41
N ARG A 321 135.16 27.41 20.53
CA ARG A 321 135.65 27.89 21.83
C ARG A 321 136.28 26.78 22.71
N ARG A 322 136.33 25.55 22.23
CA ARG A 322 137.11 24.44 22.82
C ARG A 322 138.44 24.32 22.11
#